data_AF-A0A7W9QE82-F1
#
_entry.id   AF-A0A7W9QE82-F1
#
_cell.length_a   1.000
_cell.length_b   1.000
_cell.length_c   1.000
_cell.angle_alpha   90.00
_cell.angle_beta   90.00
_cell.angle_gamma   90.00
#
_symmetry.space_group_name_H-M   'P 1'
#
loop_
_entity.id
_entity.type
_entity.pdbx_description
1 polymer ?
#
loop_
_entity_poly.entity_id
_entity_poly.type
_entity_poly.pdbx_seq_one_letter_code
_entity_poly.pdbx_strand_id
1 'polypeptide(L)'
;MVGAEGLQPWEEKELTEVLAPWRERYPDVPVVAHVELGSAGRALLSAASTADLVVIGRRTRRSPVGTRIGSVAHAVLHHAPCPVAVVPHG
;
A
#
# COMPACT_ATOMS: atom_id res chain seq x y z
N MET A 1 -18.88 12.37 0.57
CA MET A 1 -19.53 11.15 1.08
C MET A 1 -19.91 10.29 -0.12
N VAL A 2 -19.01 9.39 -0.53
CA VAL A 2 -19.32 8.29 -1.45
C VAL A 2 -19.31 7.04 -0.59
N GLY A 3 -20.41 6.29 -0.62
CA GLY A 3 -20.74 5.25 0.34
C GLY A 3 -19.75 4.09 0.37
N ALA A 4 -19.46 3.62 1.58
CA ALA A 4 -18.77 2.38 1.88
C ALA A 4 -19.71 1.17 1.70
N GLU A 5 -20.36 1.04 0.54
CA GLU A 5 -21.23 -0.10 0.25
C GLU A 5 -20.64 -0.92 -0.88
N GLY A 6 -19.87 -1.94 -0.49
CA GLY A 6 -19.45 -3.03 -1.39
C GLY A 6 -17.98 -3.43 -1.33
N LEU A 7 -17.26 -3.25 -0.22
CA LEU A 7 -16.04 -4.02 -0.02
C LEU A 7 -16.44 -5.44 0.31
N GLN A 8 -15.90 -6.37 -0.45
CA GLN A 8 -16.31 -7.75 -0.36
C GLN A 8 -15.71 -8.33 0.92
N PRO A 9 -16.49 -9.00 1.81
CA PRO A 9 -16.01 -9.47 3.11
C PRO A 9 -14.73 -10.31 3.09
N TRP A 10 -14.36 -10.87 1.92
CA TRP A 10 -13.13 -11.63 1.77
C TRP A 10 -11.86 -10.76 1.71
N GLU A 11 -11.90 -9.54 1.15
CA GLU A 11 -10.70 -8.70 0.98
C GLU A 11 -10.23 -8.16 2.33
N GLU A 12 -11.17 -7.71 3.16
CA GLU A 12 -10.89 -7.28 4.53
C GLU A 12 -10.38 -8.43 5.38
N LYS A 13 -10.95 -9.63 5.20
CA LYS A 13 -10.50 -10.84 5.88
C LYS A 13 -9.08 -11.22 5.47
N GLU A 14 -8.79 -11.26 4.17
CA GLU A 14 -7.45 -11.57 3.66
C GLU A 14 -6.41 -10.58 4.18
N LEU A 15 -6.71 -9.27 4.13
CA LEU A 15 -5.81 -8.24 4.68
C LEU A 15 -5.59 -8.43 6.18
N THR A 16 -6.66 -8.76 6.93
CA THR A 16 -6.57 -9.02 8.37
C THR A 16 -5.68 -10.23 8.67
N GLU A 17 -5.80 -11.31 7.90
CA GLU A 17 -5.00 -12.52 8.04
C GLU A 17 -3.51 -12.25 7.74
N VAL A 18 -3.20 -11.51 6.68
CA VAL A 18 -1.82 -11.13 6.34
C VAL A 18 -1.18 -10.25 7.42
N LEU A 19 -1.96 -9.39 8.09
CA LEU A 19 -1.48 -8.51 9.16
C LEU A 19 -1.35 -9.21 10.52
N ALA A 20 -2.02 -10.34 10.75
CA ALA A 20 -2.09 -10.98 12.06
C ALA A 20 -0.72 -11.32 12.68
N PRO A 21 0.24 -11.94 11.96
CA PRO A 21 1.55 -12.26 12.54
C PRO A 21 2.35 -11.01 12.94
N TRP A 22 2.12 -9.89 12.26
CA TRP A 22 2.80 -8.61 12.54
C TRP A 22 2.20 -7.90 13.74
N ARG A 23 0.88 -7.95 13.89
CA ARG A 23 0.18 -7.44 15.08
C ARG A 23 0.59 -8.20 16.34
N GLU A 24 0.77 -9.51 16.24
CA GLU A 24 1.28 -10.33 17.36
C GLU A 24 2.74 -9.99 17.69
N ARG A 25 3.58 -9.79 16.66
CA ARG A 25 5.00 -9.47 16.85
C ARG A 25 5.26 -8.05 17.37
N TYR A 26 4.39 -7.09 17.02
CA TYR A 26 4.53 -5.68 17.36
C TYR A 26 3.22 -5.13 17.95
N PRO A 27 2.83 -5.57 19.15
CA PRO A 27 1.52 -5.27 19.73
C PRO A 27 1.32 -3.78 20.05
N ASP A 28 2.40 -3.05 20.32
CA ASP A 28 2.35 -1.62 20.63
C ASP A 28 2.19 -0.72 19.40
N VAL A 29 2.22 -1.30 18.19
CA VAL A 29 2.04 -0.56 16.94
C VAL A 29 0.56 -0.62 16.54
N PRO A 30 -0.21 0.48 16.62
CA PRO A 30 -1.61 0.48 16.20
C PRO A 30 -1.71 0.29 14.68
N VAL A 31 -2.47 -0.70 14.24
CA VAL A 31 -2.63 -1.04 12.82
C VAL A 31 -4.07 -0.85 12.36
N VAL A 32 -4.29 0.16 11.53
CA VAL A 32 -5.56 0.37 10.81
C VAL A 32 -5.48 -0.36 9.46
N ALA A 33 -6.33 -1.36 9.26
CA ALA A 33 -6.50 -2.00 7.97
C ALA A 33 -7.54 -1.22 7.15
N HIS A 34 -7.19 -0.88 5.92
CA HIS A 34 -8.07 -0.14 5.00
C HIS A 34 -8.07 -0.83 3.66
N VAL A 35 -9.26 -1.19 3.18
CA VAL A 35 -9.49 -1.71 1.84
C VAL A 35 -10.32 -0.67 1.11
N GLU A 36 -10.02 -0.43 -0.17
CA GLU A 36 -10.78 0.52 -0.98
C GLU A 36 -10.78 0.05 -2.43
N LEU A 37 -11.96 0.14 -3.07
CA LEU A 37 -12.09 -0.12 -4.50
C LEU A 37 -11.68 1.12 -5.29
N GLY A 38 -10.68 0.97 -6.16
CA GLY A 38 -10.29 2.04 -7.06
C GLY A 38 -8.86 1.94 -7.54
N SER A 39 -8.32 3.09 -7.97
CA SER A 39 -6.92 3.18 -8.38
C SER A 39 -6.02 3.18 -7.14
N ALA A 40 -5.22 2.13 -6.98
CA ALA A 40 -4.25 2.03 -5.88
C ALA A 40 -3.33 3.25 -5.77
N GLY A 41 -2.90 3.82 -6.91
CA GLY A 41 -2.09 5.04 -6.90
C GLY A 41 -2.84 6.25 -6.31
N ARG A 42 -4.11 6.44 -6.67
CA ARG A 42 -4.92 7.54 -6.11
C ARG A 42 -5.22 7.33 -4.63
N ALA A 43 -5.58 6.11 -4.23
CA ALA A 43 -5.85 5.78 -2.84
C ALA A 43 -4.61 6.02 -1.95
N LEU A 44 -3.43 5.57 -2.40
CA LEU A 44 -2.17 5.82 -1.70
C LEU A 44 -1.82 7.30 -1.63
N LEU A 45 -2.00 8.07 -2.70
CA LEU A 45 -1.73 9.52 -2.68
C LEU A 45 -2.69 10.29 -1.76
N SER A 46 -3.95 9.86 -1.68
CA SER A 46 -4.91 10.40 -0.72
C SER A 46 -4.44 10.16 0.72
N ALA A 47 -4.09 8.92 1.06
CA ALA A 47 -3.56 8.57 2.38
C ALA A 47 -2.22 9.27 2.68
N ALA A 48 -1.38 9.46 1.67
CA ALA A 48 -0.09 10.14 1.80
C ALA A 48 -0.22 11.60 2.22
N SER A 49 -1.37 12.25 1.96
CA SER A 49 -1.59 13.66 2.31
C SER A 49 -1.50 13.96 3.81
N THR A 50 -1.71 12.94 4.66
CA THR A 50 -1.64 13.06 6.12
C THR A 50 -0.59 12.12 6.72
N ALA A 51 0.27 11.51 5.90
CA ALA A 51 1.28 10.56 6.35
C ALA A 51 2.66 11.22 6.45
N ASP A 52 3.44 10.85 7.47
CA ASP A 52 4.84 11.26 7.59
C ASP A 52 5.77 10.44 6.68
N LEU A 53 5.35 9.23 6.29
CA LEU A 53 6.09 8.31 5.42
C LEU A 53 5.13 7.35 4.71
N VAL A 54 5.35 7.13 3.41
CA VAL A 54 4.68 6.06 2.66
C VAL A 54 5.66 4.95 2.34
N VAL A 55 5.28 3.71 2.65
CA VAL A 55 6.06 2.51 2.32
C VAL A 55 5.35 1.73 1.23
N ILE A 56 6.05 1.43 0.14
CA ILE A 56 5.51 0.67 -0.99
C ILE A 56 6.47 -0.45 -1.40
N GLY A 57 5.90 -1.57 -1.84
CA GLY A 57 6.65 -2.64 -2.45
C GLY A 57 7.06 -2.33 -3.89
N ARG A 58 8.25 -2.79 -4.29
CA ARG A 58 8.63 -2.91 -5.70
C ARG A 58 9.02 -4.34 -6.01
N ARG A 59 8.33 -4.94 -6.97
CA ARG A 59 8.71 -6.23 -7.53
C ARG A 59 10.00 -6.10 -8.34
N THR A 60 11.06 -6.76 -7.90
CA THR A 60 12.31 -6.86 -8.67
C THR A 60 12.15 -7.86 -9.81
N ARG A 61 11.55 -7.43 -10.92
CA ARG A 61 11.60 -8.21 -12.17
C ARG A 61 12.84 -7.81 -12.97
N ARG A 62 13.78 -8.74 -13.16
CA ARG A 62 14.85 -8.58 -14.17
C ARG A 62 14.20 -8.61 -15.55
N SER A 63 14.37 -7.54 -16.32
CA SER A 63 13.98 -7.47 -17.73
C SER A 63 15.23 -7.18 -18.56
N PRO A 64 15.29 -7.61 -19.83
CA PRO A 64 16.41 -7.29 -20.72
C PRO A 64 16.67 -5.78 -20.86
N VAL A 65 15.66 -4.95 -20.54
CA VAL A 65 15.69 -3.48 -20.64
C VAL A 65 15.90 -2.80 -19.27
N GLY A 66 16.30 -3.55 -18.24
CA GLY A 66 16.56 -3.03 -16.89
C GLY A 66 15.42 -3.24 -15.89
N THR A 67 15.49 -2.56 -14.74
CA THR A 67 14.51 -2.67 -13.65
C THR A 67 13.31 -1.76 -13.92
N ARG A 68 12.10 -2.34 -14.00
CA ARG A 68 10.87 -1.56 -14.10
C ARG A 68 10.27 -1.31 -12.72
N ILE A 69 9.99 -0.05 -12.43
CA ILE A 69 9.16 0.38 -11.29
C ILE A 69 7.70 0.21 -11.73
N GLY A 70 6.88 -0.48 -10.95
CA GLY A 70 5.46 -0.69 -11.28
C GLY A 70 4.67 0.62 -11.31
N SER A 71 3.52 0.65 -12.00
CA SER A 71 2.72 1.88 -12.18
C SER A 71 2.33 2.56 -10.86
N VAL A 72 1.98 1.79 -9.83
CA VAL A 72 1.66 2.30 -8.49
C VAL A 72 2.88 2.95 -7.85
N ALA A 73 4.02 2.27 -7.86
CA ALA A 73 5.26 2.78 -7.30
C ALA A 73 5.74 4.04 -8.02
N HIS A 74 5.60 4.09 -9.35
CA HIS A 74 5.88 5.27 -10.15
C HIS A 74 4.97 6.44 -9.74
N ALA A 75 3.65 6.23 -9.67
CA ALA A 75 2.72 7.29 -9.28
C ALA A 75 3.02 7.87 -7.88
N VAL A 76 3.28 7.02 -6.89
CA VAL A 76 3.59 7.45 -5.52
C VAL A 76 4.92 8.19 -5.46
N LEU A 77 5.98 7.68 -6.11
CA LEU A 77 7.29 8.33 -6.12
C LEU A 77 7.27 9.76 -6.70
N HIS A 78 6.42 9.99 -7.70
CA HIS A 78 6.37 11.28 -8.39
C HIS A 78 5.39 12.29 -7.78
N HIS A 79 4.44 11.83 -6.95
CA HIS A 79 3.32 12.68 -6.53
C HIS A 79 3.04 12.66 -5.02
N ALA A 80 3.69 11.78 -4.22
CA ALA A 80 3.48 11.78 -2.78
C ALA A 80 3.97 13.11 -2.17
N PRO A 81 3.19 13.73 -1.27
CA PRO A 81 3.59 14.95 -0.57
C PRO A 81 4.54 14.68 0.62
N CYS A 82 4.89 13.42 0.87
CA CYS A 82 5.74 12.97 1.97
C CYS A 82 6.88 12.08 1.45
N PRO A 83 7.92 11.81 2.27
CA PRO A 83 8.93 10.80 1.96
C PRO A 83 8.32 9.44 1.56
N VAL A 84 9.00 8.74 0.65
CA VAL A 84 8.59 7.42 0.14
C VAL A 84 9.71 6.41 0.31
N ALA A 85 9.46 5.34 1.05
CA ALA A 85 10.34 4.18 1.14
C ALA A 85 9.90 3.10 0.15
N VAL A 86 10.79 2.73 -0.79
CA VAL A 86 10.55 1.67 -1.77
C VAL A 86 11.28 0.41 -1.36
N VAL A 87 10.53 -0.60 -0.93
CA VAL A 87 11.08 -1.85 -0.41
C VAL A 87 11.07 -2.91 -1.52
N PRO A 88 12.24 -3.43 -1.95
CA PRO A 88 12.26 -4.56 -2.87
C PRO A 88 11.68 -5.80 -2.20
N HIS A 89 10.83 -6.53 -2.90
CA HIS A 89 10.29 -7.81 -2.44
C HIS A 89 10.28 -8.84 -3.58
N GLY A 90 10.65 -10.07 -3.24
CA GLY A 90 10.85 -11.17 -4.18
C GLY A 90 11.80 -12.20 -3.60
#